data_AF-A0A2V6IET0-F1
#
_entry.id   AF-A0A2V6IET0-F1
#
_cell.length_a   1.000
_cell.length_b   1.000
_cell.length_c   1.000
_cell.angle_alpha   90.00
_cell.angle_beta   90.00
_cell.angle_gamma   90.00
#
_symmetry.space_group_name_H-M   'P 1'
#
loop_
_entity.id
_entity.type
_entity.pdbx_description
1 polymer ?
#
loop_
_entity_poly.entity_id
_entity_poly.type
_entity_poly.pdbx_seq_one_letter_code
_entity_poly.pdbx_strand_id
1 'polypeptide(L)'
;MNTRDAKEILLLYRGTTDDSDPQFCAALDYAKSDPELGQWLREQTKCYDTIRTKLRGIEPPLGLSEKIVRSRPIPFPRIWSRVLQLAAAIVISASVTVLLMKWSERRNHSVAGAQEILVTGEVLDMTCYIAYNLSGPDHAECARVCIRNGLPVGIKAQDGKVYLLSGEPGHSVNAELADYAAKTVTIKGRQSVRDGFAQLQVEEIRKL
;
A
#
# COMPACT_ATOMS: atom_id res chain seq x y z
N MET A 1 -30.47 28.87 16.44
CA MET A 1 -31.84 28.66 15.91
C MET A 1 -32.76 29.69 16.56
N ASN A 2 -33.75 30.21 15.83
CA ASN A 2 -34.77 31.11 16.38
C ASN A 2 -36.10 30.36 16.60
N THR A 3 -37.04 30.99 17.32
CA THR A 3 -38.36 30.40 17.65
C THR A 3 -39.15 29.96 16.42
N ARG A 4 -39.12 30.72 15.32
CA ARG A 4 -39.85 30.36 14.08
C ARG A 4 -39.28 29.09 13.45
N ASP A 5 -37.96 29.04 13.30
CA ASP A 5 -37.27 27.90 12.70
C ASP A 5 -37.46 26.63 13.54
N ALA A 6 -37.36 26.75 14.87
CA ALA A 6 -37.63 25.64 15.79
C ALA A 6 -39.08 25.15 15.67
N LYS A 7 -40.04 26.06 15.56
CA LYS A 7 -41.46 25.74 15.38
C LYS A 7 -41.72 25.01 14.06
N GLU A 8 -41.12 25.44 12.95
CA GLU A 8 -41.23 24.79 11.64
C GLU A 8 -40.67 23.37 11.66
N ILE A 9 -39.53 23.15 12.32
CA ILE A 9 -38.97 21.81 12.53
C ILE A 9 -39.94 20.96 13.36
N LEU A 10 -40.37 21.47 14.51
CA LEU A 10 -41.22 20.73 15.45
C LEU A 10 -42.62 20.41 14.89
N LEU A 11 -43.12 21.16 13.91
CA LEU A 11 -44.36 20.84 13.19
C LEU A 11 -44.30 19.46 12.49
N LEU A 12 -43.11 19.02 12.10
CA LEU A 12 -42.89 17.76 11.39
C LEU A 12 -42.50 16.61 12.33
N TYR A 13 -42.40 16.87 13.64
CA TYR A 13 -41.93 15.89 14.61
C TYR A 13 -42.95 14.79 14.88
N ARG A 14 -42.56 13.53 14.69
CA ARG A 14 -43.44 12.35 14.82
C ARG A 14 -43.22 11.55 16.10
N GLY A 15 -42.61 12.16 17.11
CA GLY A 15 -42.26 11.51 18.38
C GLY A 15 -41.08 10.55 18.20
N THR A 16 -41.16 9.37 18.82
CA THR A 16 -40.05 8.40 18.95
C THR A 16 -39.36 7.97 17.66
N THR A 17 -40.00 8.18 16.50
CA THR A 17 -39.39 7.92 15.19
C THR A 17 -38.25 8.89 14.88
N ASP A 18 -38.33 10.11 15.41
CA ASP A 18 -37.45 11.24 15.08
C ASP A 18 -36.52 11.61 16.25
N ASP A 19 -36.59 10.93 17.41
CA ASP A 19 -35.80 11.23 18.62
C ASP A 19 -34.28 11.18 18.41
N SER A 20 -33.81 10.43 17.41
CA SER A 20 -32.37 10.30 17.09
C SER A 20 -31.87 11.35 16.10
N ASP A 21 -32.74 12.17 15.53
CA ASP A 21 -32.37 13.18 14.54
C ASP A 21 -31.86 14.45 15.24
N PRO A 22 -30.61 14.88 14.96
CA PRO A 22 -30.00 16.03 15.64
C PRO A 22 -30.77 17.35 15.49
N GLN A 23 -31.48 17.55 14.37
CA GLN A 23 -32.24 18.77 14.11
C GLN A 23 -33.47 18.82 15.01
N PHE A 24 -34.16 17.69 15.19
CA PHE A 24 -35.27 17.58 16.12
C PHE A 24 -34.80 17.69 17.57
N CYS A 25 -33.68 17.05 17.95
CA CYS A 25 -33.11 17.21 19.30
C CYS A 25 -32.84 18.69 19.63
N ALA A 26 -32.16 19.41 18.73
CA ALA A 26 -31.85 20.82 18.93
C ALA A 26 -33.12 21.68 19.04
N ALA A 27 -34.17 21.37 18.28
CA ALA A 27 -35.44 22.11 18.32
C ALA A 27 -36.22 21.83 19.60
N LEU A 28 -36.21 20.59 20.09
CA LEU A 28 -36.80 20.21 21.38
C LEU A 28 -36.07 20.88 22.53
N ASP A 29 -34.74 20.94 22.50
CA ASP A 29 -33.95 21.61 23.54
C ASP A 29 -34.18 23.12 23.54
N TYR A 30 -34.30 23.74 22.38
CA TYR A 30 -34.68 25.14 22.27
C TYR A 30 -36.07 25.40 22.86
N ALA A 31 -37.06 24.55 22.55
CA ALA A 31 -38.42 24.65 23.09
C ALA A 31 -38.52 24.45 24.61
N LYS A 32 -37.53 23.80 25.25
CA LYS A 32 -37.45 23.76 26.73
C LYS A 32 -37.09 25.12 27.33
N SER A 33 -36.36 25.95 26.58
CA SER A 33 -35.87 27.25 27.04
C SER A 33 -36.83 28.40 26.71
N ASP A 34 -37.73 28.20 25.75
CA ASP A 34 -38.78 29.15 25.34
C ASP A 34 -40.16 28.68 25.85
N PRO A 35 -40.73 29.31 26.89
CA PRO A 35 -41.99 28.87 27.48
C PRO A 35 -43.19 28.87 26.53
N GLU A 36 -43.26 29.85 25.62
CA GLU A 36 -44.36 30.00 24.67
C GLU A 36 -44.31 28.88 23.62
N LEU A 37 -43.12 28.65 23.05
CA LEU A 37 -42.90 27.55 22.11
C LEU A 37 -43.13 26.18 22.77
N GLY A 38 -42.65 26.01 24.01
CA GLY A 38 -42.85 24.79 24.78
C GLY A 38 -44.34 24.51 25.07
N GLN A 39 -45.13 25.55 25.37
CA GLN A 39 -46.58 25.41 25.53
C GLN A 39 -47.25 25.02 24.21
N TRP A 40 -46.95 25.73 23.13
CA TRP A 40 -47.47 25.41 21.80
C TRP A 40 -47.16 23.96 21.41
N LEU A 41 -45.95 23.47 21.66
CA LEU A 41 -45.55 22.10 21.34
C LEU A 41 -46.39 21.06 22.11
N ARG A 42 -46.67 21.30 23.40
CA ARG A 42 -47.54 20.42 24.21
C ARG A 42 -48.96 20.38 23.66
N GLU A 43 -49.51 21.53 23.28
CA GLU A 43 -50.86 21.63 22.70
C GLU A 43 -50.95 20.89 21.36
N GLN A 44 -49.97 21.07 20.47
CA GLN A 44 -49.88 20.35 19.20
C GLN A 44 -49.78 18.84 19.41
N THR A 45 -48.88 18.40 20.30
CA THR A 45 -48.68 16.97 20.60
C THR A 45 -50.00 16.34 21.06
N LYS A 46 -50.73 17.00 21.97
CA LYS A 46 -52.04 16.53 22.44
C LYS A 46 -53.07 16.41 21.31
N CYS A 47 -53.10 17.38 20.39
CA CYS A 47 -53.98 17.34 19.22
C CYS A 47 -53.67 16.13 18.33
N TYR A 48 -52.39 15.95 17.97
CA TYR A 48 -51.95 14.84 17.12
C TYR A 48 -52.16 13.47 17.77
N ASP A 49 -51.92 13.35 19.08
CA ASP A 49 -52.16 12.09 19.80
C ASP A 49 -53.63 11.71 19.81
N THR A 50 -54.53 12.69 19.90
CA THR A 50 -55.97 12.46 19.79
C THR A 50 -56.35 11.92 18.41
N ILE A 51 -55.85 12.55 17.34
CA ILE A 51 -56.09 12.11 15.97
C ILE A 51 -55.53 10.70 15.75
N ARG A 52 -54.28 10.45 16.16
CA ARG A 52 -53.61 9.16 16.04
C ARG A 52 -54.35 8.06 16.78
N THR A 53 -54.84 8.35 17.98
CA THR A 53 -55.64 7.39 18.77
C THR A 53 -56.92 7.01 18.03
N LYS A 54 -57.66 7.98 17.49
CA LYS A 54 -58.86 7.70 16.69
C LYS A 54 -58.55 6.90 15.44
N LEU A 55 -57.48 7.24 14.71
CA LEU A 55 -57.07 6.51 13.50
C LEU A 55 -56.64 5.07 13.81
N ARG A 56 -55.89 4.85 14.90
CA ARG A 56 -55.46 3.51 15.34
C ARG A 56 -56.62 2.63 15.81
N GLY A 57 -57.72 3.23 16.25
CA GLY A 57 -58.94 2.51 16.62
C GLY A 57 -59.74 1.98 15.41
N ILE A 58 -59.36 2.33 14.18
CA ILE A 58 -60.00 1.83 12.97
C ILE A 58 -59.30 0.52 12.57
N GLU A 59 -60.04 -0.59 12.60
CA GLU A 59 -59.52 -1.87 12.09
C GLU A 59 -59.25 -1.78 10.59
N PRO A 60 -58.01 -2.06 10.13
CA PRO A 60 -57.72 -2.14 8.71
C PRO A 60 -58.48 -3.31 8.06
N PRO A 61 -59.08 -3.13 6.86
CA PRO A 61 -59.63 -4.24 6.09
C PRO A 61 -58.61 -5.35 5.84
N LEU A 62 -59.06 -6.61 5.88
CA LEU A 62 -58.23 -7.76 5.55
C LEU A 62 -57.62 -7.62 4.14
N GLY A 63 -56.33 -7.88 4.01
CA GLY A 63 -55.61 -7.81 2.73
C GLY A 63 -55.24 -6.40 2.25
N LEU A 64 -55.50 -5.35 3.06
CA LEU A 64 -55.17 -3.97 2.68
C LEU A 64 -53.66 -3.78 2.47
N SER A 65 -52.83 -4.37 3.33
CA SER A 65 -51.36 -4.34 3.20
C SER A 65 -50.90 -4.87 1.84
N GLU A 66 -51.39 -6.05 1.47
CA GLU A 66 -51.06 -6.74 0.23
C GLU A 66 -51.53 -5.94 -0.98
N LYS A 67 -52.72 -5.34 -0.89
CA LYS A 67 -53.27 -4.47 -1.93
C LYS A 67 -52.42 -3.21 -2.12
N ILE A 68 -51.99 -2.56 -1.03
CA ILE A 68 -51.12 -1.36 -1.10
C ILE A 68 -49.78 -1.70 -1.74
N VAL A 69 -49.13 -2.79 -1.29
CA VAL A 69 -47.82 -3.21 -1.82
C VAL A 69 -47.90 -3.55 -3.31
N ARG A 70 -48.97 -4.21 -3.74
CA ARG A 70 -49.18 -4.56 -5.16
C ARG A 70 -49.53 -3.35 -6.04
N SER A 71 -50.36 -2.43 -5.55
CA SER A 71 -50.83 -1.29 -6.37
C SER A 71 -49.89 -0.09 -6.37
N ARG A 72 -49.04 0.06 -5.34
CA ARG A 72 -48.05 1.13 -5.23
C ARG A 72 -46.73 0.55 -4.71
N PRO A 73 -45.99 -0.19 -5.54
CA PRO A 73 -44.65 -0.60 -5.17
C PRO A 73 -43.85 0.67 -4.88
N ILE A 74 -43.36 0.83 -3.64
CA ILE A 74 -42.41 1.88 -3.32
C ILE A 74 -41.14 1.51 -4.09
N PRO A 75 -40.71 2.29 -5.09
CA PRO A 75 -39.43 2.03 -5.71
C PRO A 75 -38.40 2.32 -4.61
N PHE A 76 -37.81 1.27 -4.05
CA PHE A 76 -36.48 1.40 -3.49
C PHE A 76 -35.57 1.41 -4.70
N PRO A 77 -35.12 2.57 -5.22
CA PRO A 77 -34.03 2.56 -6.18
C PRO A 77 -32.89 1.87 -5.45
N ARG A 78 -32.62 0.62 -5.77
CA ARG A 78 -31.40 -0.05 -5.35
C ARG A 78 -30.33 0.71 -6.13
N ILE A 79 -29.70 1.69 -5.49
CA ILE A 79 -28.76 2.61 -6.12
C ILE A 79 -27.47 1.83 -6.41
N TRP A 80 -27.53 0.88 -7.36
CA TRP A 80 -26.39 0.09 -7.83
C TRP A 80 -25.23 1.01 -8.28
N SER A 81 -25.55 2.24 -8.70
CA SER A 81 -24.55 3.26 -9.03
C SER A 81 -23.67 3.66 -7.84
N ARG A 82 -24.17 3.68 -6.59
CA ARG A 82 -23.34 3.93 -5.40
C ARG A 82 -22.41 2.75 -5.08
N VAL A 83 -22.88 1.52 -5.27
CA VAL A 83 -22.04 0.32 -5.12
C VAL A 83 -20.94 0.29 -6.17
N LEU A 84 -21.26 0.63 -7.42
CA LEU A 84 -20.28 0.71 -8.52
C LEU A 84 -19.26 1.84 -8.31
N GLN A 85 -19.70 3.00 -7.82
CA GLN A 85 -18.83 4.13 -7.46
C GLN A 85 -17.85 3.76 -6.32
N LEU A 86 -18.33 3.06 -5.28
CA LEU A 86 -17.48 2.60 -4.18
C LEU A 86 -16.47 1.54 -4.66
N ALA A 87 -16.89 0.60 -5.50
CA ALA A 87 -15.98 -0.40 -6.08
C ALA A 87 -14.89 0.26 -6.95
N ALA A 88 -15.24 1.22 -7.80
CA ALA A 88 -14.28 1.97 -8.59
C ALA A 88 -13.30 2.77 -7.72
N ALA A 89 -13.77 3.41 -6.65
CA ALA A 89 -12.92 4.15 -5.73
C ALA A 89 -11.90 3.25 -5.02
N ILE A 90 -12.31 2.05 -4.59
CA ILE A 90 -11.43 1.05 -3.96
C ILE A 90 -10.36 0.57 -4.95
N VAL A 91 -10.74 0.32 -6.22
CA VAL A 91 -9.78 -0.11 -7.26
C VAL A 91 -8.78 1.02 -7.55
N ILE A 92 -9.23 2.27 -7.67
CA ILE A 92 -8.36 3.42 -7.92
C ILE A 92 -7.42 3.64 -6.73
N SER A 93 -7.92 3.59 -5.49
CA SER A 93 -7.07 3.73 -4.30
C SER A 93 -6.03 2.62 -4.22
N ALA A 94 -6.42 1.35 -4.44
CA ALA A 94 -5.48 0.24 -4.46
C ALA A 94 -4.41 0.41 -5.56
N SER A 95 -4.83 0.84 -6.76
CA SER A 95 -3.92 1.08 -7.90
C SER A 95 -2.92 2.21 -7.61
N VAL A 96 -3.38 3.31 -7.02
CA VAL A 96 -2.53 4.43 -6.60
C VAL A 96 -1.59 4.01 -5.48
N THR A 97 -2.04 3.19 -4.54
CA THR A 97 -1.19 2.67 -3.44
C THR A 97 -0.10 1.75 -3.99
N VAL A 98 -0.44 0.86 -4.94
CA VAL A 98 0.54 0.01 -5.64
C VAL A 98 1.52 0.85 -6.47
N LEU A 99 1.05 1.89 -7.15
CA LEU A 99 1.92 2.82 -7.88
C LEU A 99 2.87 3.57 -6.93
N LEU A 100 2.36 4.07 -5.80
CA LEU A 100 3.17 4.76 -4.80
C LEU A 100 4.18 3.83 -4.14
N MET A 101 3.80 2.58 -3.84
CA MET A 101 4.69 1.55 -3.30
C MET A 101 5.79 1.20 -4.31
N LYS A 102 5.46 0.99 -5.58
CA LYS A 102 6.43 0.73 -6.66
C LYS A 102 7.34 1.92 -6.98
N TRP A 103 6.91 3.14 -6.66
CA TRP A 103 7.71 4.37 -6.77
C TRP A 103 8.56 4.65 -5.52
N SER A 104 8.11 4.16 -4.35
CA SER A 104 8.86 4.12 -3.10
C SER A 104 10.00 3.10 -3.16
N GLU A 105 9.76 1.89 -3.69
CA GLU A 105 10.80 0.87 -3.91
C GLU A 105 11.95 1.38 -4.78
N ARG A 106 11.66 2.22 -5.79
CA ARG A 106 12.69 2.84 -6.63
C ARG A 106 13.46 3.97 -5.98
N ARG A 107 12.95 4.60 -4.92
CA ARG A 107 13.64 5.69 -4.19
C ARG A 107 14.28 5.24 -2.88
N ASN A 108 13.90 4.07 -2.35
CA ASN A 108 14.38 3.54 -1.06
C ASN A 108 15.34 2.34 -1.17
N HIS A 109 15.92 2.05 -2.33
CA HIS A 109 17.17 1.27 -2.36
C HIS A 109 18.35 2.15 -1.91
N SER A 110 18.35 2.50 -0.63
CA SER A 110 19.60 2.65 0.10
C SER A 110 20.38 1.34 -0.04
N VAL A 111 21.71 1.42 -0.13
CA VAL A 111 22.61 0.26 -0.09
C VAL A 111 22.57 -0.34 1.33
N ALA A 112 21.43 -0.94 1.68
CA ALA A 112 21.11 -1.56 2.95
C ALA A 112 20.81 -3.05 2.74
N GLY A 113 21.49 -3.67 1.78
CA GLY A 113 21.34 -5.08 1.42
C GLY A 113 22.63 -5.71 0.93
N ALA A 114 23.80 -5.18 1.32
CA ALA A 114 25.06 -5.79 0.97
C ALA A 114 25.25 -7.05 1.85
N GLN A 115 24.84 -8.21 1.33
CA GLN A 115 24.92 -9.47 2.05
C GLN A 115 26.38 -9.93 2.09
N GLU A 116 26.91 -10.18 3.28
CA GLU A 116 28.22 -10.80 3.44
C GLU A 116 28.15 -12.26 2.99
N ILE A 117 29.01 -12.66 2.05
CA ILE A 117 29.07 -14.01 1.50
C ILE A 117 30.52 -14.49 1.37
N LEU A 118 30.69 -15.82 1.26
CA LEU A 118 31.95 -16.44 0.85
C LEU A 118 31.78 -17.03 -0.54
N VAL A 119 32.71 -16.69 -1.43
CA VAL A 119 32.72 -17.18 -2.81
C VAL A 119 34.03 -17.92 -3.06
N THR A 120 33.94 -19.22 -3.30
CA THR A 120 35.07 -20.03 -3.75
C THR A 120 34.99 -20.20 -5.27
N GLY A 121 36.08 -19.85 -5.95
CA GLY A 121 36.08 -19.80 -7.41
C GLY A 121 37.40 -19.37 -8.03
N GLU A 122 37.42 -19.36 -9.35
CA GLU A 122 38.58 -18.98 -10.16
C GLU A 122 38.64 -17.45 -10.34
N VAL A 123 39.80 -16.83 -10.10
CA VAL A 123 39.99 -15.39 -10.37
C VAL A 123 40.19 -15.15 -11.87
N LEU A 124 39.41 -14.22 -12.42
CA LEU A 124 39.32 -13.93 -13.84
C LEU A 124 39.80 -12.52 -14.19
N ASP A 125 40.40 -12.38 -15.38
CA ASP A 125 40.32 -11.14 -16.14
C ASP A 125 38.94 -11.06 -16.80
N MET A 126 38.11 -10.13 -16.36
CA MET A 126 36.73 -10.01 -16.85
C MET A 126 36.66 -9.57 -18.30
N THR A 127 37.63 -8.82 -18.80
CA THR A 127 37.67 -8.36 -20.20
C THR A 127 37.85 -9.56 -21.12
N CYS A 128 38.85 -10.40 -20.84
CA CYS A 128 39.15 -11.59 -21.63
C CYS A 128 38.08 -12.67 -21.45
N TYR A 129 37.56 -12.86 -20.24
CA TYR A 129 36.48 -13.81 -19.98
C TYR A 129 35.20 -13.45 -20.73
N ILE A 130 34.76 -12.18 -20.70
CA ILE A 130 33.52 -11.78 -21.39
C ILE A 130 33.68 -11.80 -22.91
N ALA A 131 34.80 -11.28 -23.44
CA ALA A 131 34.99 -11.14 -24.88
C ALA A 131 35.30 -12.48 -25.58
N TYR A 132 36.03 -13.36 -24.91
CA TYR A 132 36.64 -14.55 -25.53
C TYR A 132 36.44 -15.84 -24.74
N ASN A 133 35.73 -15.79 -23.60
CA ASN A 133 35.54 -16.94 -22.70
C ASN A 133 36.88 -17.57 -22.26
N LEU A 134 37.91 -16.74 -22.09
CA LEU A 134 39.23 -17.19 -21.62
C LEU A 134 39.23 -17.32 -20.09
N SER A 135 39.68 -18.47 -19.62
CA SER A 135 39.91 -18.80 -18.21
C SER A 135 40.89 -19.97 -18.13
N GLY A 136 41.30 -20.35 -16.93
CA GLY A 136 42.16 -21.50 -16.66
C GLY A 136 43.65 -21.20 -16.73
N PRO A 137 44.49 -22.20 -16.41
CA PRO A 137 45.93 -22.03 -16.23
C PRO A 137 46.65 -21.50 -17.48
N ASP A 138 46.18 -21.85 -18.68
CA ASP A 138 46.76 -21.37 -19.94
C ASP A 138 46.64 -19.85 -20.11
N HIS A 139 45.66 -19.23 -19.46
CA HIS A 139 45.42 -17.79 -19.50
C HIS A 139 45.96 -17.05 -18.26
N ALA A 140 46.56 -17.76 -17.29
CA ALA A 140 46.95 -17.20 -16.00
C ALA A 140 47.90 -15.99 -16.11
N GLU A 141 48.94 -16.10 -16.93
CA GLU A 141 49.97 -15.05 -17.05
C GLU A 141 49.44 -13.81 -17.77
N CYS A 142 48.63 -14.01 -18.81
CA CYS A 142 47.98 -12.91 -19.53
C CYS A 142 47.00 -12.17 -18.62
N ALA A 143 46.12 -12.92 -17.93
CA ALA A 143 45.18 -12.35 -16.96
C ALA A 143 45.91 -11.60 -15.84
N ARG A 144 47.01 -12.16 -15.30
CA ARG A 144 47.83 -11.52 -14.26
C ARG A 144 48.33 -10.14 -14.72
N VAL A 145 48.90 -10.06 -15.92
CA VAL A 145 49.42 -8.80 -16.47
C VAL A 145 48.31 -7.78 -16.68
N CYS A 146 47.20 -8.19 -17.28
CA CYS A 146 46.05 -7.31 -17.52
C CYS A 146 45.40 -6.79 -16.24
N ILE A 147 45.21 -7.66 -15.25
CA ILE A 147 44.68 -7.27 -13.93
C ILE A 147 45.64 -6.27 -13.28
N ARG A 148 46.96 -6.49 -13.28
CA ARG A 148 47.94 -5.51 -12.73
C ARG A 148 47.87 -4.15 -13.43
N ASN A 149 47.54 -4.14 -14.72
CA ASN A 149 47.38 -2.93 -15.51
C ASN A 149 46.00 -2.24 -15.32
N GLY A 150 45.17 -2.74 -14.40
CA GLY A 150 43.91 -2.10 -14.02
C GLY A 150 42.68 -2.63 -14.74
N LEU A 151 42.78 -3.70 -15.55
CA LEU A 151 41.59 -4.31 -16.13
C LEU A 151 40.70 -4.93 -15.05
N PRO A 152 39.37 -4.96 -15.23
CA PRO A 152 38.45 -5.44 -14.20
C PRO A 152 38.72 -6.90 -13.85
N VAL A 153 38.86 -7.18 -12.56
CA VAL A 153 39.07 -8.52 -12.01
C VAL A 153 37.76 -9.08 -11.48
N GLY A 154 37.54 -10.36 -11.67
CA GLY A 154 36.35 -11.06 -11.19
C GLY A 154 36.65 -12.40 -10.57
N ILE A 155 35.62 -13.07 -10.07
CA ILE A 155 35.68 -14.46 -9.63
C ILE A 155 34.52 -15.25 -10.21
N LYS A 156 34.82 -16.42 -10.81
CA LYS A 156 33.82 -17.40 -11.24
C LYS A 156 33.67 -18.46 -10.16
N ALA A 157 32.55 -18.40 -9.46
CA ALA A 157 32.20 -19.34 -8.42
C ALA A 157 31.99 -20.76 -8.99
N GLN A 158 32.10 -21.77 -8.12
CA GLN A 158 31.85 -23.16 -8.48
C GLN A 158 30.43 -23.42 -9.00
N ASP A 159 29.45 -22.60 -8.58
CA ASP A 159 28.07 -22.65 -9.08
C ASP A 159 27.89 -21.99 -10.46
N GLY A 160 28.97 -21.49 -11.05
CA GLY A 160 29.00 -20.83 -12.35
C GLY A 160 28.69 -19.33 -12.33
N LYS A 161 28.32 -18.75 -11.18
CA LYS A 161 28.10 -17.29 -11.06
C LYS A 161 29.42 -16.54 -11.15
N VAL A 162 29.39 -15.37 -11.78
CA VAL A 162 30.56 -14.50 -11.89
C VAL A 162 30.30 -13.20 -11.17
N TYR A 163 31.26 -12.78 -10.35
CA TYR A 163 31.21 -11.54 -9.60
C TYR A 163 32.34 -10.62 -10.04
N LEU A 164 32.02 -9.34 -10.28
CA LEU A 164 33.04 -8.30 -10.39
C LEU A 164 33.61 -8.02 -8.99
N LEU A 165 34.92 -8.09 -8.85
CA LEU A 165 35.59 -7.83 -7.57
C LEU A 165 35.99 -6.35 -7.47
N SER A 166 35.79 -5.77 -6.30
CA SER A 166 36.17 -4.39 -6.02
C SER A 166 36.64 -4.22 -4.58
N GLY A 167 37.45 -3.20 -4.30
CA GLY A 167 37.77 -2.78 -2.94
C GLY A 167 36.78 -1.74 -2.40
N GLU A 168 37.16 -1.10 -1.30
CA GLU A 168 36.53 0.12 -0.82
C GLU A 168 36.66 1.27 -1.83
N PRO A 169 35.75 2.27 -1.82
CA PRO A 169 35.86 3.43 -2.69
C PRO A 169 37.27 4.04 -2.66
N GLY A 170 37.86 4.24 -3.84
CA GLY A 170 39.23 4.76 -3.98
C GLY A 170 40.34 3.71 -3.83
N HIS A 171 40.03 2.46 -3.51
CA HIS A 171 41.00 1.39 -3.29
C HIS A 171 40.77 0.23 -4.28
N SER A 172 41.72 0.04 -5.20
CA SER A 172 41.71 -1.11 -6.10
C SER A 172 42.29 -2.34 -5.41
N VAL A 173 41.68 -3.50 -5.68
CA VAL A 173 42.15 -4.82 -5.23
C VAL A 173 42.94 -5.55 -6.32
N ASN A 174 43.17 -4.92 -7.47
CA ASN A 174 43.81 -5.56 -8.63
C ASN A 174 45.23 -6.04 -8.33
N ALA A 175 46.04 -5.24 -7.64
CA ALA A 175 47.43 -5.61 -7.33
C ALA A 175 47.49 -6.89 -6.49
N GLU A 176 46.61 -7.01 -5.49
CA GLU A 176 46.49 -8.18 -4.63
C GLU A 176 45.93 -9.38 -5.38
N LEU A 177 44.90 -9.17 -6.22
CA LEU A 177 44.21 -10.25 -6.93
C LEU A 177 44.98 -10.78 -8.14
N ALA A 178 45.87 -9.98 -8.73
CA ALA A 178 46.62 -10.39 -9.91
C ALA A 178 47.43 -11.68 -9.69
N ASP A 179 48.04 -11.84 -8.51
CA ASP A 179 48.83 -13.03 -8.18
C ASP A 179 47.99 -14.30 -8.04
N TYR A 180 46.67 -14.14 -8.03
CA TYR A 180 45.68 -15.23 -8.02
C TYR A 180 45.02 -15.45 -9.38
N ALA A 181 45.43 -14.76 -10.45
CA ALA A 181 44.87 -14.97 -11.78
C ALA A 181 44.84 -16.46 -12.18
N ALA A 182 43.67 -16.93 -12.62
CA ALA A 182 43.34 -18.33 -12.93
C ALA A 182 43.51 -19.34 -11.78
N LYS A 183 43.79 -18.88 -10.55
CA LYS A 183 43.83 -19.73 -9.35
C LYS A 183 42.46 -19.75 -8.72
N THR A 184 42.17 -20.87 -8.05
CA THR A 184 40.99 -20.97 -7.18
C THR A 184 41.31 -20.41 -5.81
N VAL A 185 40.51 -19.46 -5.34
CA VAL A 185 40.60 -18.85 -4.02
C VAL A 185 39.20 -18.79 -3.38
N THR A 186 39.14 -18.52 -2.08
CA THR A 186 37.88 -18.18 -1.40
C THR A 186 37.90 -16.73 -0.99
N ILE A 187 36.94 -15.93 -1.46
CA ILE A 187 36.82 -14.51 -1.14
C ILE A 187 35.64 -14.32 -0.21
N LYS A 188 35.90 -13.70 0.95
CA LYS A 188 34.85 -13.14 1.80
C LYS A 188 34.61 -11.70 1.37
N GLY A 189 33.35 -11.33 1.20
CA GLY A 189 33.01 -9.97 0.82
C GLY A 189 31.53 -9.65 0.88
N ARG A 190 31.21 -8.38 0.67
CA ARG A 190 29.84 -7.87 0.62
C ARG A 190 29.32 -7.88 -0.82
N GLN A 191 28.32 -8.71 -1.07
CA GLN A 191 27.67 -8.81 -2.38
C GLN A 191 26.71 -7.64 -2.58
N SER A 192 26.75 -7.02 -3.76
CA SER A 192 25.66 -6.16 -4.23
C SER A 192 25.24 -6.57 -5.64
N VAL A 193 23.94 -6.47 -5.92
CA VAL A 193 23.37 -6.78 -7.23
C VAL A 193 22.57 -5.59 -7.72
N ARG A 194 22.84 -5.14 -8.94
CA ARG A 194 22.11 -4.04 -9.58
C ARG A 194 22.00 -4.31 -11.07
N ASP A 195 20.79 -4.24 -11.61
CA ASP A 195 20.52 -4.37 -13.06
C ASP A 195 21.16 -5.61 -13.71
N GLY A 196 21.23 -6.73 -12.97
CA GLY A 196 21.84 -7.99 -13.44
C GLY A 196 23.35 -8.10 -13.24
N PHE A 197 24.02 -7.04 -12.80
CA PHE A 197 25.44 -7.09 -12.43
C PHE A 197 25.59 -7.51 -10.98
N ALA A 198 26.43 -8.50 -10.73
CA ALA A 198 26.83 -8.92 -9.39
C ALA A 198 28.24 -8.42 -9.09
N GLN A 199 28.37 -7.63 -8.03
CA GLN A 199 29.63 -7.14 -7.50
C GLN A 199 29.87 -7.79 -6.14
N LEU A 200 31.12 -8.11 -5.85
CA LEU A 200 31.57 -8.55 -4.54
C LEU A 200 32.68 -7.62 -4.06
N GLN A 201 32.38 -6.82 -3.05
CA GLN A 201 33.36 -5.97 -2.41
C GLN A 201 34.25 -6.84 -1.51
N VAL A 202 35.52 -6.96 -1.84
CA VAL A 202 36.49 -7.86 -1.21
C VAL A 202 36.86 -7.35 0.18
N GLU A 203 36.72 -8.22 1.18
CA GLU A 203 37.14 -7.95 2.57
C GLU A 203 38.29 -8.87 2.98
N GLU A 204 38.29 -10.12 2.53
CA GLU A 204 39.32 -11.11 2.85
C GLU A 204 39.54 -12.08 1.68
N ILE A 205 40.80 -12.37 1.35
CA ILE A 205 41.19 -13.38 0.37
C ILE A 205 41.82 -14.57 1.09
N ARG A 206 41.20 -15.74 0.99
CA ARG A 206 41.69 -17.00 1.55
C ARG A 206 42.26 -17.88 0.45
N LYS A 207 43.51 -18.29 0.66
CA LYS A 207 44.21 -19.27 -0.18
C LYS A 207 43.66 -20.66 0.13
N LEU A 208 43.52 -21.48 -0.91
CA LEU A 208 43.34 -22.93 -0.74
C LEU A 208 44.67 -23.58 -0.36
#